data_AF-A0A828Q268-F1
#
_entry.id   AF-A0A828Q268-F1
#
_cell.length_a   1.000
_cell.length_b   1.000
_cell.length_c   1.000
_cell.angle_alpha   90.00
_cell.angle_beta   90.00
_cell.angle_gamma   90.00
#
_symmetry.space_group_name_H-M   'P 1'
#
loop_
_entity.id
_entity.type
_entity.pdbx_description
1 polymer ?
#
loop_
_entity_poly.entity_id
_entity_poly.type
_entity_poly.pdbx_seq_one_letter_code
_entity_poly.pdbx_strand_id
1 'polypeptide(L)'
;MFKLTDSHFKQWQSPTAESLAEQLEMFIDNVKENTELQAMLYEILLRLGLKLTCNVRYENNIFWIEDEKSQHYAILLEHIDENLLNSVINVQPQKVVALDRLFAGNDALKKNAELQMKDANIAFFVI
;
A
#
# COMPACT_ATOMS: atom_id res chain seq x y z
N MET A 1 24.80 -10.23 -37.76
CA MET A 1 23.92 -9.05 -37.66
C MET A 1 22.69 -9.45 -36.86
N PHE A 2 22.47 -8.84 -35.70
CA PHE A 2 21.30 -9.11 -34.85
C PHE A 2 20.14 -8.20 -35.28
N LYS A 3 18.98 -8.79 -35.60
CA LYS A 3 17.73 -8.11 -35.91
C LYS A 3 16.89 -8.01 -34.64
N LEU A 4 16.46 -6.80 -34.29
CA LEU A 4 15.49 -6.50 -33.24
C LEU A 4 14.14 -7.09 -33.65
N THR A 5 13.61 -8.00 -32.84
CA THR A 5 12.27 -8.59 -33.03
C THR A 5 11.25 -7.75 -32.29
N ASP A 6 10.09 -7.57 -32.93
CA ASP A 6 8.98 -6.71 -32.57
C ASP A 6 8.59 -6.70 -31.09
N SER A 7 8.43 -5.46 -30.60
CA SER A 7 7.90 -5.09 -29.30
C SER A 7 6.62 -5.82 -28.95
N HIS A 8 6.68 -6.65 -27.91
CA HIS A 8 5.53 -7.23 -27.23
C HIS A 8 4.89 -6.20 -26.26
N PHE A 9 4.71 -4.96 -26.73
CA PHE A 9 4.07 -3.90 -25.95
C PHE A 9 2.57 -3.93 -26.25
N LYS A 10 1.80 -4.62 -25.40
CA LYS A 10 0.34 -4.50 -25.42
C LYS A 10 -0.01 -3.05 -25.10
N GLN A 11 -0.50 -2.33 -26.11
CA GLN A 11 -1.12 -1.01 -25.97
C GLN A 11 -2.11 -1.05 -24.80
N TRP A 12 -1.84 -0.24 -23.78
CA TRP A 12 -2.77 0.00 -22.70
C TRP A 12 -3.98 0.72 -23.26
N GLN A 13 -5.10 0.00 -23.41
CA GLN A 13 -6.41 0.62 -23.55
C GLN A 13 -6.83 1.07 -22.16
N SER A 14 -7.08 2.37 -22.02
CA SER A 14 -7.58 3.02 -20.81
C SER A 14 -8.91 2.37 -20.37
N PRO A 15 -8.99 1.74 -19.20
CA PRO A 15 -10.25 1.16 -18.75
C PRO A 15 -11.22 2.27 -18.33
N THR A 16 -12.39 2.26 -18.94
CA THR A 16 -13.54 3.10 -18.63
C THR A 16 -14.09 2.75 -17.24
N ALA A 17 -14.63 3.75 -16.53
CA ALA A 17 -15.05 3.71 -15.13
C ALA A 17 -16.13 2.67 -14.75
N GLU A 18 -16.62 1.89 -15.71
CA GLU A 18 -17.82 1.05 -15.57
C GLU A 18 -17.51 -0.41 -15.21
N SER A 19 -16.28 -0.90 -15.43
CA SER A 19 -15.88 -2.28 -15.05
C SER A 19 -15.20 -2.39 -13.67
N LEU A 20 -15.02 -1.28 -12.95
CA LEU A 20 -14.39 -1.29 -11.62
C LEU A 20 -15.32 -1.90 -10.56
N ALA A 21 -16.64 -1.74 -10.73
CA ALA A 21 -17.67 -2.23 -9.80
C ALA A 21 -17.80 -3.76 -9.81
N GLU A 22 -17.75 -4.40 -10.98
CA GLU A 22 -17.93 -5.85 -11.08
C GLU A 22 -16.72 -6.65 -10.55
N GLN A 23 -15.52 -6.07 -10.57
CA GLN A 23 -14.36 -6.66 -9.90
C GLN A 23 -14.39 -6.50 -8.37
N LEU A 24 -15.12 -5.50 -7.86
CA LEU A 24 -15.37 -5.35 -6.42
C LEU A 24 -16.33 -6.45 -5.93
N GLU A 25 -17.36 -6.83 -6.71
CA GLU A 25 -18.36 -7.82 -6.29
C GLU A 25 -17.83 -9.25 -6.09
N MET A 26 -16.79 -9.67 -6.82
CA MET A 26 -16.24 -11.03 -6.68
C MET A 26 -15.39 -11.23 -5.40
N PHE A 27 -15.04 -10.16 -4.67
CA PHE A 27 -14.34 -10.22 -3.39
C PHE A 27 -15.25 -9.95 -2.17
N ILE A 28 -16.55 -9.70 -2.40
CA ILE A 28 -17.51 -9.26 -1.36
C ILE A 28 -18.18 -10.43 -0.61
N ASP A 29 -17.87 -11.68 -0.92
CA ASP A 29 -18.49 -12.83 -0.24
C ASP A 29 -17.60 -13.44 0.87
N ASN A 30 -17.12 -12.65 1.86
CA ASN A 30 -16.76 -13.30 3.15
C ASN A 30 -16.60 -12.50 4.45
N VAL A 31 -16.54 -11.17 4.56
CA VAL A 31 -16.09 -10.63 5.88
C VAL A 31 -16.76 -9.32 6.28
N LYS A 32 -17.79 -9.44 7.14
CA LYS A 32 -18.59 -8.36 7.72
C LYS A 32 -17.84 -7.44 8.71
N GLU A 33 -16.59 -7.74 9.07
CA GLU A 33 -15.78 -6.93 10.01
C GLU A 33 -14.45 -6.43 9.39
N ASN A 34 -13.96 -7.04 8.31
CA ASN A 34 -12.78 -6.56 7.57
C ASN A 34 -13.13 -5.56 6.45
N THR A 35 -14.42 -5.33 6.16
CA THR A 35 -14.84 -4.45 5.06
C THR A 35 -14.30 -3.04 5.23
N GLU A 36 -14.29 -2.48 6.44
CA GLU A 36 -13.84 -1.10 6.67
C GLU A 36 -12.33 -0.94 6.44
N LEU A 37 -11.51 -1.87 6.94
CA LEU A 37 -10.06 -1.84 6.76
C LEU A 37 -9.68 -2.08 5.30
N GLN A 38 -10.32 -3.04 4.63
CA GLN A 38 -10.10 -3.29 3.21
C GLN A 38 -10.57 -2.11 2.34
N ALA A 39 -11.73 -1.52 2.63
CA ALA A 39 -12.21 -0.33 1.93
C ALA A 39 -11.22 0.83 2.06
N MET A 40 -10.76 1.12 3.28
CA MET A 40 -9.72 2.13 3.52
C MET A 40 -8.42 1.80 2.79
N LEU A 41 -7.99 0.54 2.79
CA LEU A 41 -6.82 0.10 2.04
C LEU A 41 -6.97 0.42 0.55
N TYR A 42 -8.11 0.09 -0.05
CA TYR A 42 -8.38 0.38 -1.45
C TYR A 42 -8.43 1.88 -1.75
N GLU A 43 -9.00 2.70 -0.87
CA GLU A 43 -8.96 4.16 -1.00
C GLU A 43 -7.53 4.70 -1.01
N ILE A 44 -6.67 4.17 -0.14
CA ILE A 44 -5.26 4.55 -0.05
C ILE A 44 -4.52 4.11 -1.31
N LEU A 45 -4.76 2.89 -1.79
CA LEU A 45 -4.18 2.38 -3.04
C LEU A 45 -4.54 3.29 -4.23
N LEU A 46 -5.82 3.64 -4.36
CA LEU A 46 -6.29 4.55 -5.42
C LEU A 46 -5.67 5.94 -5.29
N ARG A 47 -5.57 6.47 -4.07
CA ARG A 47 -4.92 7.76 -3.79
C ARG A 47 -3.42 7.75 -4.11
N LEU A 48 -2.75 6.60 -3.92
CA LEU A 48 -1.36 6.38 -4.29
C LEU A 48 -1.16 6.18 -5.80
N GLY A 49 -2.25 6.03 -6.57
CA GLY A 49 -2.23 5.72 -8.00
C GLY A 49 -1.87 4.26 -8.31
N LEU A 50 -2.03 3.37 -7.33
CA LEU A 50 -1.78 1.93 -7.46
C LEU A 50 -3.02 1.21 -7.98
N LYS A 51 -2.81 0.12 -8.71
CA LYS A 51 -3.90 -0.73 -9.19
C LYS A 51 -4.44 -1.60 -8.05
N LEU A 52 -5.75 -1.81 -8.01
CA LEU A 52 -6.39 -2.74 -7.06
C LEU A 52 -5.97 -4.21 -7.31
N THR A 53 -5.38 -4.49 -8.47
CA THR A 53 -4.83 -5.80 -8.84
C THR A 53 -3.38 -6.02 -8.34
N CYS A 54 -2.83 -5.10 -7.54
CA CYS A 54 -1.52 -5.29 -6.93
C CYS A 54 -1.54 -6.44 -5.93
N ASN A 55 -0.37 -7.04 -5.71
CA ASN A 55 -0.27 -8.10 -4.71
C ASN A 55 -0.31 -7.46 -3.32
N VAL A 56 -1.28 -7.88 -2.49
CA VAL A 56 -1.44 -7.39 -1.12
C VAL A 56 -1.20 -8.56 -0.18
N ARG A 57 -0.23 -8.40 0.72
CA ARG A 57 0.06 -9.35 1.79
C ARG A 57 -0.17 -8.68 3.13
N TYR A 58 -0.98 -9.29 3.98
CA TYR A 58 -1.17 -8.82 5.35
C TYR A 58 -0.31 -9.65 6.29
N GLU A 59 0.63 -9.02 6.99
CA GLU A 59 1.55 -9.67 7.93
C GLU A 59 1.91 -8.70 9.06
N ASN A 60 1.94 -9.17 10.32
CA ASN A 60 2.25 -8.36 11.49
C ASN A 60 1.42 -7.05 11.59
N ASN A 61 0.12 -7.11 11.26
CA ASN A 61 -0.79 -5.96 11.22
C ASN A 61 -0.38 -4.85 10.22
N ILE A 62 0.45 -5.21 9.23
CA ILE A 62 0.88 -4.34 8.13
C ILE A 62 0.37 -4.93 6.83
N PHE A 63 -0.19 -4.09 5.98
CA PHE A 63 -0.48 -4.44 4.59
C PHE A 63 0.76 -4.10 3.75
N TRP A 64 1.40 -5.12 3.21
CA TRP A 64 2.50 -5.04 2.26
C TRP A 64 1.98 -5.12 0.84
N ILE A 65 2.23 -4.08 0.06
CA ILE A 65 1.71 -3.95 -1.30
C ILE A 65 2.91 -4.02 -2.23
N GLU A 66 2.82 -4.89 -3.23
CA GLU A 66 3.80 -5.04 -4.29
C GLU A 66 3.17 -4.64 -5.61
N ASP A 67 3.69 -3.58 -6.22
CA ASP A 67 3.30 -3.15 -7.56
C ASP A 67 4.00 -3.99 -8.65
N GLU A 68 3.43 -3.99 -9.86
CA GLU A 68 4.01 -4.64 -11.05
C GLU A 68 5.43 -4.13 -11.37
N LYS A 69 5.81 -2.94 -10.90
CA LYS A 69 7.16 -2.36 -11.03
C LYS A 69 8.14 -2.78 -9.93
N SER A 70 7.82 -3.82 -9.13
CA SER A 70 8.62 -4.25 -7.97
C SER A 70 8.78 -3.16 -6.90
N GLN A 71 7.81 -2.25 -6.81
CA GLN A 71 7.76 -1.23 -5.77
C GLN A 71 7.00 -1.79 -4.57
N HIS A 72 7.59 -1.64 -3.38
CA HIS A 72 7.04 -2.14 -2.13
C HIS A 72 6.49 -0.97 -1.30
N TYR A 73 5.27 -1.13 -0.81
CA TYR A 73 4.60 -0.16 0.05
C TYR A 73 4.15 -0.86 1.32
N ALA A 74 4.20 -0.16 2.45
CA ALA A 74 3.61 -0.65 3.70
C ALA A 74 2.47 0.28 4.12
N ILE A 75 1.31 -0.29 4.44
CA ILE A 75 0.12 0.46 4.86
C ILE A 75 -0.29 -0.06 6.24
N LEU A 76 -0.38 0.86 7.21
CA LEU A 76 -0.72 0.59 8.60
C LEU A 76 -2.10 1.18 8.90
N LEU A 77 -3.07 0.32 9.21
CA LEU A 77 -4.48 0.72 9.38
C LEU A 77 -5.07 0.41 10.76
N GLU A 78 -4.47 -0.53 11.49
CA GLU A 78 -5.01 -1.03 12.77
C GLU A 78 -4.23 -0.56 13.99
N HIS A 79 -2.90 -0.69 13.96
CA HIS A 79 -2.05 -0.37 15.09
C HIS A 79 -0.68 0.11 14.62
N ILE A 80 -0.03 0.96 15.41
CA ILE A 80 1.37 1.32 15.21
C ILE A 80 2.14 1.21 16.52
N ASP A 81 3.30 0.55 16.46
CA ASP A 81 4.20 0.36 17.59
C ASP A 81 5.64 0.64 17.15
N GLU A 82 6.53 0.93 18.09
CA GLU A 82 7.96 1.10 17.83
C GLU A 82 8.58 -0.18 17.23
N ASN A 83 8.17 -1.36 17.70
CA ASN A 83 8.64 -2.64 17.16
C ASN A 83 8.18 -2.86 15.71
N LEU A 84 6.94 -2.46 15.44
CA LEU A 84 6.33 -2.60 14.13
C LEU A 84 6.99 -1.63 13.14
N LEU A 85 7.21 -0.38 13.54
CA LEU A 85 7.98 0.60 12.77
C LEU A 85 9.38 0.09 12.44
N ASN A 86 10.11 -0.43 13.42
CA ASN A 86 11.44 -1.01 13.19
C ASN A 86 11.41 -2.17 12.20
N SER A 87 10.39 -3.02 12.29
CA SER A 87 10.20 -4.12 11.33
C SER A 87 9.95 -3.59 9.92
N VAL A 88 9.13 -2.54 9.80
CA VAL A 88 8.86 -1.89 8.51
C VAL A 88 10.13 -1.27 7.92
N ILE A 89 10.92 -0.57 8.75
CA ILE A 89 12.17 0.06 8.33
C ILE A 89 13.20 -0.99 7.89
N ASN A 90 13.25 -2.15 8.54
CA ASN A 90 14.17 -3.23 8.18
C ASN A 90 13.90 -3.79 6.78
N VAL A 91 12.62 -3.85 6.38
CA VAL A 91 12.20 -4.28 5.04
C VAL A 91 12.48 -3.21 3.98
N GLN A 92 12.70 -1.95 4.38
CA GLN A 92 13.00 -0.81 3.50
C GLN A 92 12.01 -0.63 2.33
N PRO A 93 10.68 -0.52 2.59
CA PRO A 93 9.73 -0.18 1.54
C PRO A 93 10.00 1.21 0.95
N GLN A 94 9.54 1.46 -0.26
CA GLN A 94 9.67 2.78 -0.87
C GLN A 94 8.78 3.82 -0.19
N LYS A 95 7.58 3.41 0.21
CA LYS A 95 6.62 4.29 0.87
C LYS A 95 5.90 3.57 2.00
N VAL A 96 5.62 4.32 3.05
CA VAL A 96 4.87 3.85 4.21
C VAL A 96 3.71 4.81 4.44
N VAL A 97 2.50 4.29 4.58
CA VAL A 97 1.30 5.06 4.88
C VAL A 97 0.73 4.60 6.20
N ALA A 98 0.46 5.52 7.13
CA ALA A 98 -0.20 5.23 8.40
C ALA A 98 -1.36 6.19 8.62
N LEU A 99 -2.37 5.79 9.38
CA LEU A 99 -3.45 6.72 9.76
C LEU A 99 -3.02 7.59 10.95
N ASP A 100 -3.32 8.88 10.93
CA ASP A 100 -3.02 9.82 12.01
C ASP A 100 -3.66 9.37 13.34
N ARG A 101 -4.87 8.81 13.25
CA ARG A 101 -5.59 8.25 14.40
C ARG A 101 -4.83 7.14 15.13
N LEU A 102 -3.92 6.42 14.45
CA LEU A 102 -3.11 5.35 15.09
C LEU A 102 -2.13 5.92 16.10
N PHE A 103 -1.74 7.18 15.93
CA PHE A 103 -0.83 7.85 16.86
C PHE A 103 -1.58 8.35 18.09
N ALA A 104 -2.90 8.53 18.05
CA ALA A 104 -3.74 8.89 19.20
C ALA A 104 -3.19 10.04 20.09
N GLY A 105 -2.52 11.03 19.50
CA GLY A 105 -1.88 12.14 20.22
C GLY A 105 -0.49 11.83 20.80
N ASN A 106 0.09 10.68 20.45
CA ASN A 106 1.46 10.30 20.79
C ASN A 106 2.45 10.93 19.79
N ASP A 107 2.61 12.25 19.88
CA ASP A 107 3.49 13.04 19.00
C ASP A 107 4.94 12.55 19.01
N ALA A 108 5.39 11.98 20.13
CA ALA A 108 6.73 11.38 20.23
C ALA A 108 6.88 10.22 19.25
N LEU A 109 5.91 9.30 19.22
CA LEU A 109 5.94 8.13 18.33
C LEU A 109 5.81 8.55 16.86
N LYS A 110 4.96 9.53 16.55
CA LYS A 110 4.83 10.10 15.20
C LYS A 110 6.15 10.69 14.71
N LYS A 111 6.77 11.55 15.52
CA LYS A 111 8.02 12.21 15.18
C LYS A 111 9.18 11.21 15.06
N ASN A 112 9.21 10.18 15.91
CA ASN A 112 10.17 9.09 15.79
C ASN A 112 9.96 8.29 14.50
N ALA A 113 8.72 7.98 14.13
CA ALA A 113 8.41 7.32 12.86
C ALA A 113 8.89 8.17 11.67
N GLU A 114 8.55 9.46 11.65
CA GLU A 114 8.98 10.39 10.60
C GLU A 114 10.50 10.49 10.47
N LEU A 115 11.21 10.60 11.61
CA LEU A 115 12.67 10.68 11.63
C LEU A 115 13.33 9.38 11.15
N GLN A 116 12.88 8.24 11.65
CA GLN A 116 13.47 6.94 11.29
C GLN A 116 13.23 6.58 9.82
N MET A 117 12.02 6.85 9.31
CA MET A 117 11.71 6.64 7.89
C MET A 117 12.55 7.56 7.01
N LYS A 118 12.73 8.82 7.41
CA LYS A 118 13.59 9.78 6.70
C LYS A 118 15.05 9.34 6.68
N ASP A 119 15.56 8.83 7.80
CA ASP A 119 16.93 8.29 7.89
C ASP A 119 17.12 7.08 6.97
N ALA A 120 16.11 6.22 6.89
CA ALA A 120 16.07 5.06 5.99
C ALA A 120 15.76 5.39 4.52
N ASN A 121 15.60 6.67 4.14
CA ASN A 121 15.19 7.12 2.80
C ASN A 121 13.79 6.61 2.36
N ILE A 122 12.92 6.34 3.32
CA ILE A 122 11.56 5.86 3.10
C ILE A 122 10.59 7.05 3.12
N ALA A 123 9.72 7.15 2.12
CA ALA A 123 8.72 8.21 2.10
C ALA A 123 7.53 7.83 2.99
N PHE A 124 7.37 8.54 4.10
CA PHE A 124 6.32 8.29 5.09
C PHE A 124 5.18 9.31 4.97
N PHE A 125 3.94 8.81 4.94
CA PHE A 125 2.72 9.60 4.83
C PHE A 125 1.77 9.25 5.96
N VAL A 126 1.25 10.29 6.61
CA VAL A 126 0.20 10.15 7.62
C VAL A 126 -1.08 10.74 7.06
N ILE A 127 -2.19 9.99 7.12
CA ILE A 127 -3.50 10.39 6.58
C ILE A 127 -4.62 10.42 7.61
#